data_AF-A0A2A5M2M0-F1
#
_entry.id   AF-A0A2A5M2M0-F1
#
_cell.length_a   1.000
_cell.length_b   1.000
_cell.length_c   1.000
_cell.angle_alpha   90.00
_cell.angle_beta   90.00
_cell.angle_gamma   90.00
#
_symmetry.space_group_name_H-M   'P 1'
#
loop_
_entity.id
_entity.type
_entity.pdbx_description
1 polymer ?
#
loop_
_entity_poly.entity_id
_entity_poly.type
_entity_poly.pdbx_seq_one_letter_code
_entity_poly.pdbx_strand_id
1 'polypeptide(L)'
;MDDPAFYDATLKNFAAPWTNEDMSPFVPLNDYTATVIGLVRDGADFREVLFGDVLYIGDSGLGLTSYSPSNNTHYEELEESGAPLKDALQRVNQSAFNGLPPSATAGVITSRAAARAFFSAGTNRAMFRFTLINHMCRDLEQVADVSLPPDRIRQDVSRSPGGDSRVFLNNCVGCHTGMDPMTQAFAYYDFDFDPDSDPDGTLGRLVYNTVNDIDPDTKSRVQGKYHINSTTFEQGYVTPDDQWDNYWRQGTNRRLGWDPNLPGSGNGAKSLGQEWANSEAFAECQVEKVFSNVCLRPPSDSDDHNQIAAMVTSFRTKGFDLKQVFAESAVYCAGE
;
A
#
# COMPACT_ATOMS: atom_id res chain seq x y z
N MET A 1 -13.24 20.18 -11.76
CA MET A 1 -13.57 18.90 -11.06
C MET A 1 -14.71 19.11 -10.07
N ASP A 2 -15.75 19.82 -10.50
CA ASP A 2 -16.94 20.03 -9.68
C ASP A 2 -18.02 18.98 -9.92
N ASP A 3 -17.95 18.29 -11.05
CA ASP A 3 -18.86 17.21 -11.43
C ASP A 3 -18.68 15.99 -10.51
N PRO A 4 -19.75 15.51 -9.85
CA PRO A 4 -19.75 14.28 -9.06
C PRO A 4 -19.18 13.07 -9.79
N ALA A 5 -19.38 12.96 -11.11
CA ALA A 5 -18.91 11.83 -11.90
C ALA A 5 -17.39 11.63 -11.85
N PHE A 6 -16.62 12.71 -11.62
CA PHE A 6 -15.18 12.61 -11.40
C PHE A 6 -14.85 11.77 -10.16
N TYR A 7 -15.63 11.89 -9.09
CA TYR A 7 -15.41 11.15 -7.84
C TYR A 7 -16.06 9.76 -7.90
N ASP A 8 -17.31 9.71 -8.38
CA ASP A 8 -18.16 8.52 -8.35
C ASP A 8 -17.74 7.47 -9.39
N ALA A 9 -17.15 7.89 -10.51
CA ALA A 9 -16.70 7.00 -11.58
C ALA A 9 -15.19 7.07 -11.80
N THR A 10 -14.63 8.26 -12.10
CA THR A 10 -13.21 8.37 -12.49
C THR A 10 -12.29 7.94 -11.35
N LEU A 11 -12.38 8.58 -10.17
CA LEU A 11 -11.52 8.25 -9.03
C LEU A 11 -11.82 6.88 -8.42
N LYS A 12 -13.09 6.45 -8.41
CA LYS A 12 -13.45 5.10 -7.97
C LYS A 12 -12.77 4.03 -8.84
N ASN A 13 -12.91 4.11 -10.17
CA ASN A 13 -12.28 3.15 -11.09
C ASN A 13 -10.76 3.26 -11.12
N PHE A 14 -10.22 4.46 -10.84
CA PHE A 14 -8.78 4.70 -10.73
C PHE A 14 -8.16 3.95 -9.53
N ALA A 15 -8.82 3.98 -8.37
CA ALA A 15 -8.30 3.37 -7.14
C ALA A 15 -8.71 1.90 -6.93
N ALA A 16 -9.86 1.47 -7.48
CA ALA A 16 -10.40 0.12 -7.29
C ALA A 16 -9.41 -1.02 -7.60
N PRO A 17 -8.62 -0.99 -8.69
CA PRO A 17 -7.60 -2.00 -8.98
C PRO A 17 -6.54 -2.17 -7.87
N TRP A 18 -6.34 -1.18 -7.00
CA TRP A 18 -5.31 -1.24 -5.98
C TRP A 18 -5.77 -1.99 -4.72
N THR A 19 -7.02 -2.43 -4.68
CA THR A 19 -7.68 -2.99 -3.50
C THR A 19 -7.82 -4.51 -3.51
N ASN A 20 -7.38 -5.17 -4.60
CA ASN A 20 -7.52 -6.61 -4.81
C ASN A 20 -6.34 -7.18 -5.60
N GLU A 21 -6.10 -8.48 -5.48
CA GLU A 21 -4.98 -9.15 -6.15
C GLU A 21 -5.15 -9.24 -7.68
N ASP A 22 -6.41 -9.30 -8.15
CA ASP A 22 -6.74 -9.37 -9.58
C ASP A 22 -6.50 -8.05 -10.33
N MET A 23 -6.22 -6.96 -9.60
CA MET A 23 -6.14 -5.60 -10.13
C MET A 23 -7.38 -5.19 -10.94
N SER A 24 -8.53 -5.73 -10.54
CA SER A 24 -9.80 -5.49 -11.21
C SER A 24 -10.42 -4.16 -10.75
N PRO A 25 -10.96 -3.35 -11.68
CA PRO A 25 -11.78 -2.21 -11.31
C PRO A 25 -13.19 -2.62 -10.85
N PHE A 26 -13.60 -3.87 -11.09
CA PHE A 26 -14.94 -4.39 -10.80
C PHE A 26 -15.07 -4.90 -9.36
N VAL A 27 -14.89 -3.99 -8.41
CA VAL A 27 -15.10 -4.25 -6.98
C VAL A 27 -15.99 -3.17 -6.36
N PRO A 28 -16.74 -3.49 -5.29
CA PRO A 28 -17.51 -2.48 -4.56
C PRO A 28 -16.63 -1.36 -4.01
N LEU A 29 -17.22 -0.20 -3.78
CA LEU A 29 -16.64 0.83 -2.94
C LEU A 29 -16.21 0.21 -1.60
N ASN A 30 -15.06 0.64 -1.09
CA ASN A 30 -14.50 0.16 0.16
C ASN A 30 -13.64 1.26 0.81
N ASP A 31 -13.13 1.01 2.01
CA ASP A 31 -12.39 2.01 2.78
C ASP A 31 -11.11 2.51 2.13
N TYR A 32 -10.42 1.66 1.36
CA TYR A 32 -9.25 2.02 0.59
C TYR A 32 -9.61 3.02 -0.52
N THR A 33 -10.58 2.65 -1.36
CA THR A 33 -11.04 3.48 -2.49
C THR A 33 -11.62 4.79 -1.97
N ALA A 34 -12.47 4.76 -0.95
CA ALA A 34 -13.05 5.96 -0.34
C ALA A 34 -11.96 6.89 0.22
N THR A 35 -10.91 6.34 0.84
CA THR A 35 -9.79 7.14 1.35
C THR A 35 -9.00 7.82 0.24
N VAL A 36 -8.74 7.13 -0.88
CA VAL A 36 -8.11 7.74 -2.05
C VAL A 36 -8.97 8.86 -2.62
N ILE A 37 -10.27 8.62 -2.82
CA ILE A 37 -11.23 9.62 -3.32
C ILE A 37 -11.24 10.85 -2.41
N GLY A 38 -11.32 10.64 -1.09
CA GLY A 38 -11.34 11.70 -0.10
C GLY A 38 -10.07 12.55 -0.07
N LEU A 39 -8.89 11.92 -0.08
CA LEU A 39 -7.61 12.65 -0.14
C LEU A 39 -7.50 13.53 -1.38
N VAL A 40 -7.87 12.99 -2.55
CA VAL A 40 -7.90 13.77 -3.80
C VAL A 40 -8.94 14.88 -3.70
N ARG A 41 -10.15 14.59 -3.22
CA ARG A 41 -11.21 15.59 -3.07
C ARG A 41 -10.79 16.74 -2.17
N ASP A 42 -10.11 16.48 -1.08
CA ASP A 42 -9.75 17.51 -0.12
C ASP A 42 -8.50 18.30 -0.54
N GLY A 43 -7.85 17.93 -1.66
CA GLY A 43 -6.58 18.53 -2.08
C GLY A 43 -5.47 18.32 -1.04
N ALA A 44 -5.56 17.21 -0.31
CA ALA A 44 -4.65 16.89 0.78
C ALA A 44 -3.28 16.45 0.23
N ASP A 45 -2.28 16.46 1.11
CA ASP A 45 -0.98 15.82 0.83
C ASP A 45 -1.21 14.33 0.57
N PHE A 46 -1.14 13.92 -0.70
CA PHE A 46 -1.47 12.56 -1.11
C PHE A 46 -0.49 11.53 -0.55
N ARG A 47 0.68 11.93 -0.05
CA ARG A 47 1.60 11.01 0.63
C ARG A 47 0.98 10.38 1.89
N GLU A 48 0.02 11.07 2.52
CA GLU A 48 -0.74 10.52 3.65
C GLU A 48 -1.44 9.19 3.30
N VAL A 49 -1.64 8.89 2.01
CA VAL A 49 -2.18 7.61 1.56
C VAL A 49 -1.39 6.43 2.10
N LEU A 50 -0.07 6.53 2.35
CA LEU A 50 0.75 5.41 2.84
C LEU A 50 1.08 5.44 4.33
N PHE A 51 0.89 6.57 5.02
CA PHE A 51 1.31 6.70 6.42
C PHE A 51 0.33 7.43 7.34
N GLY A 52 -0.72 8.03 6.78
CA GLY A 52 -1.67 8.85 7.51
C GLY A 52 -2.43 8.05 8.57
N ASP A 53 -2.85 8.74 9.62
CA ASP A 53 -3.98 8.27 10.42
C ASP A 53 -5.26 8.85 9.79
N VAL A 54 -5.63 8.30 8.64
CA VAL A 54 -6.68 8.86 7.79
C VAL A 54 -7.57 7.76 7.24
N LEU A 55 -8.87 8.02 7.30
CA LEU A 55 -9.93 7.20 6.74
C LEU A 55 -11.03 8.15 6.25
N TYR A 56 -11.73 7.77 5.19
CA TYR A 56 -12.94 8.47 4.75
C TYR A 56 -14.14 7.53 4.83
N ILE A 57 -15.16 7.95 5.57
CA ILE A 57 -16.42 7.21 5.75
C ILE A 57 -17.58 8.05 5.23
N GLY A 58 -18.71 7.43 4.92
CA GLY A 58 -19.96 8.11 4.58
C GLY A 58 -20.48 8.97 5.73
N ASP A 59 -21.04 10.12 5.39
CA ASP A 59 -21.62 11.09 6.31
C ASP A 59 -22.70 10.45 7.20
N SER A 60 -22.59 10.68 8.52
CA SER A 60 -23.53 10.15 9.51
C SER A 60 -25.01 10.51 9.23
N GLY A 61 -25.28 11.61 8.52
CA GLY A 61 -26.62 12.04 8.12
C GLY A 61 -27.27 11.20 7.02
N LEU A 62 -26.51 10.31 6.36
CA LEU A 62 -27.02 9.41 5.31
C LEU A 62 -27.76 8.18 5.87
N GLY A 63 -27.67 7.93 7.18
CA GLY A 63 -28.36 6.80 7.82
C GLY A 63 -27.80 5.41 7.45
N LEU A 64 -26.54 5.36 7.03
CA LEU A 64 -25.81 4.13 6.70
C LEU A 64 -25.49 3.32 7.96
N THR A 65 -25.34 2.01 7.79
CA THR A 65 -24.70 1.11 8.76
C THR A 65 -23.34 1.68 9.13
N SER A 66 -22.99 1.68 10.42
CA SER A 66 -21.71 2.22 10.89
C SER A 66 -20.53 1.46 10.30
N TYR A 67 -19.41 2.16 10.05
CA TYR A 67 -18.16 1.52 9.62
C TYR A 67 -17.81 0.35 10.55
N SER A 68 -17.39 -0.76 9.94
CA SER A 68 -16.92 -1.95 10.64
C SER A 68 -15.55 -2.36 10.09
N PRO A 69 -14.57 -2.68 10.95
CA PRO A 69 -13.29 -3.23 10.50
C PRO A 69 -13.39 -4.70 10.07
N SER A 70 -14.58 -5.31 10.11
CA SER A 70 -14.79 -6.74 9.82
C SER A 70 -15.79 -7.00 8.70
N ASN A 71 -16.28 -6.00 7.98
CA ASN A 71 -17.12 -6.16 6.78
C ASN A 71 -17.04 -4.91 5.90
N ASN A 72 -17.75 -4.91 4.77
CA ASN A 72 -17.79 -3.78 3.82
C ASN A 72 -19.17 -3.10 3.71
N THR A 73 -20.12 -3.48 4.56
CA THR A 73 -21.54 -3.07 4.44
C THR A 73 -21.72 -1.56 4.38
N HIS A 74 -20.97 -0.80 5.19
CA HIS A 74 -21.02 0.66 5.17
C HIS A 74 -20.77 1.28 3.78
N TYR A 75 -19.80 0.75 3.03
CA TYR A 75 -19.42 1.29 1.73
C TYR A 75 -20.29 0.76 0.60
N GLU A 76 -20.78 -0.48 0.72
CA GLU A 76 -21.78 -1.04 -0.20
C GLU A 76 -23.08 -0.23 -0.13
N GLU A 77 -23.58 0.06 1.07
CA GLU A 77 -24.76 0.90 1.26
C GLU A 77 -24.52 2.34 0.78
N LEU A 78 -23.32 2.91 1.01
CA LEU A 78 -22.98 4.23 0.49
C LEU A 78 -23.04 4.26 -1.04
N GLU A 79 -22.47 3.26 -1.69
CA GLU A 79 -22.51 3.14 -3.15
C GLU A 79 -23.95 2.94 -3.67
N GLU A 80 -24.72 2.05 -3.05
CA GLU A 80 -26.11 1.77 -3.43
C GLU A 80 -27.04 2.97 -3.22
N SER A 81 -26.73 3.84 -2.25
CA SER A 81 -27.52 5.04 -1.98
C SER A 81 -27.49 6.06 -3.14
N GLY A 82 -26.47 6.00 -4.00
CA GLY A 82 -26.24 6.98 -5.06
C GLY A 82 -25.88 8.39 -4.55
N ALA A 83 -25.53 8.53 -3.27
CA ALA A 83 -25.07 9.80 -2.72
C ALA A 83 -23.73 10.20 -3.38
N PRO A 84 -23.59 11.43 -3.91
CA PRO A 84 -22.35 11.90 -4.53
C PRO A 84 -21.17 11.76 -3.57
N LEU A 85 -20.12 10.99 -3.92
CA LEU A 85 -18.96 10.78 -3.05
C LEU A 85 -18.19 12.07 -2.77
N LYS A 86 -18.31 13.04 -3.68
CA LYS A 86 -17.86 14.42 -3.46
C LYS A 86 -18.40 14.98 -2.15
N ASP A 87 -19.68 14.80 -1.86
CA ASP A 87 -20.35 15.43 -0.72
C ASP A 87 -20.55 14.44 0.45
N ALA A 88 -20.61 13.14 0.15
CA ALA A 88 -20.94 12.10 1.10
C ALA A 88 -19.77 11.65 1.99
N LEU A 89 -18.51 11.88 1.60
CA LEU A 89 -17.36 11.39 2.38
C LEU A 89 -16.92 12.38 3.47
N GLN A 90 -16.65 11.87 4.67
CA GLN A 90 -16.11 12.62 5.80
C GLN A 90 -14.74 12.06 6.21
N ARG A 91 -13.75 12.95 6.35
CA ARG A 91 -12.42 12.59 6.85
C ARG A 91 -12.50 12.31 8.35
N VAL A 92 -11.99 11.16 8.77
CA VAL A 92 -11.85 10.76 10.17
C VAL A 92 -10.45 10.17 10.43
N ASN A 93 -10.08 10.05 11.70
CA ASN A 93 -8.85 9.34 12.07
C ASN A 93 -9.11 7.83 11.99
N GLN A 94 -8.27 7.11 11.26
CA GLN A 94 -8.39 5.67 11.07
C GLN A 94 -8.32 4.91 12.41
N SER A 95 -7.45 5.35 13.33
CA SER A 95 -7.26 4.74 14.65
C SER A 95 -8.52 4.76 15.52
N ALA A 96 -9.47 5.66 15.24
CA ALA A 96 -10.72 5.74 15.99
C ALA A 96 -11.73 4.65 15.57
N PHE A 97 -11.50 3.98 14.44
CA PHE A 97 -12.49 3.09 13.81
C PHE A 97 -11.98 1.66 13.59
N ASN A 98 -10.68 1.46 13.37
CA ASN A 98 -10.13 0.12 13.07
C ASN A 98 -9.47 -0.59 14.26
N GLY A 99 -9.48 0.02 15.45
CA GLY A 99 -8.91 -0.57 16.67
C GLY A 99 -7.38 -0.54 16.73
N LEU A 100 -6.70 0.08 15.76
CA LEU A 100 -5.25 0.27 15.80
C LEU A 100 -4.88 1.49 16.66
N PRO A 101 -3.77 1.44 17.43
CA PRO A 101 -3.23 2.66 18.02
C PRO A 101 -2.78 3.62 16.90
N PRO A 102 -2.79 4.95 17.11
CA PRO A 102 -2.38 5.91 16.09
C PRO A 102 -0.98 5.67 15.52
N SER A 103 -0.05 5.09 16.28
CA SER A 103 1.29 4.74 15.78
C SER A 103 1.31 3.57 14.80
N ALA A 104 0.27 2.73 14.79
CA ALA A 104 0.16 1.54 13.94
C ALA A 104 -0.71 1.74 12.70
N THR A 105 -1.33 2.90 12.50
CA THR A 105 -2.02 3.20 11.23
C THR A 105 -1.01 3.50 10.11
N ALA A 106 -1.37 3.31 8.85
CA ALA A 106 -0.53 3.60 7.69
C ALA A 106 -1.39 3.88 6.44
N GLY A 107 -2.30 4.84 6.56
CA GLY A 107 -3.24 5.22 5.52
C GLY A 107 -3.96 4.00 4.95
N VAL A 108 -3.87 3.80 3.65
CA VAL A 108 -4.54 2.72 2.93
C VAL A 108 -3.90 1.35 3.16
N ILE A 109 -2.64 1.27 3.61
CA ILE A 109 -1.96 -0.01 3.93
C ILE A 109 -2.71 -0.73 5.07
N THR A 110 -3.24 0.03 6.03
CA THR A 110 -3.97 -0.50 7.20
C THR A 110 -5.49 -0.36 7.07
N SER A 111 -5.98 -0.17 5.83
CA SER A 111 -7.40 -0.30 5.54
C SER A 111 -7.81 -1.76 5.58
N ARG A 112 -9.09 -2.02 5.85
CA ARG A 112 -9.68 -3.35 5.87
C ARG A 112 -9.64 -4.01 4.50
N ALA A 113 -9.88 -3.25 3.42
CA ALA A 113 -9.79 -3.76 2.06
C ALA A 113 -8.37 -4.23 1.71
N ALA A 114 -7.35 -3.42 1.98
CA ALA A 114 -5.95 -3.83 1.78
C ALA A 114 -5.59 -5.04 2.66
N ALA A 115 -6.00 -5.03 3.93
CA ALA A 115 -5.68 -6.12 4.84
C ALA A 115 -6.27 -7.46 4.39
N ARG A 116 -7.55 -7.46 3.98
CA ARG A 116 -8.19 -8.65 3.42
C ARG A 116 -7.45 -9.17 2.19
N ALA A 117 -7.06 -8.27 1.30
CA ALA A 117 -6.41 -8.65 0.05
C ALA A 117 -4.95 -9.11 0.25
N PHE A 118 -4.19 -8.50 1.17
CA PHE A 118 -2.74 -8.62 1.14
C PHE A 118 -2.06 -8.99 2.48
N PHE A 119 -2.81 -9.05 3.59
CA PHE A 119 -2.30 -9.54 4.90
C PHE A 119 -2.77 -10.96 5.25
N SER A 120 -3.72 -11.53 4.51
CA SER A 120 -4.37 -12.82 4.80
C SER A 120 -3.43 -14.03 4.82
N ALA A 121 -2.31 -13.99 4.09
CA ALA A 121 -1.43 -15.14 3.93
C ALA A 121 0.06 -14.83 4.12
N GLY A 122 0.79 -15.88 4.51
CA GLY A 122 2.24 -15.86 4.62
C GLY A 122 2.76 -14.80 5.57
N THR A 123 3.92 -14.23 5.25
CA THR A 123 4.67 -13.34 6.14
C THR A 123 4.65 -11.89 5.63
N ASN A 124 3.46 -11.44 5.18
CA ASN A 124 3.12 -10.10 4.69
C ASN A 124 3.89 -9.62 3.44
N ARG A 125 4.47 -10.54 2.66
CA ARG A 125 5.16 -10.21 1.40
C ARG A 125 4.19 -9.72 0.31
N ALA A 126 2.93 -10.18 0.32
CA ALA A 126 1.90 -9.69 -0.60
C ALA A 126 1.61 -8.20 -0.34
N MET A 127 1.38 -7.79 0.91
CA MET A 127 1.19 -6.37 1.25
C MET A 127 2.35 -5.49 0.78
N PHE A 128 3.58 -5.94 0.99
CA PHE A 128 4.77 -5.25 0.50
C PHE A 128 4.74 -5.11 -1.03
N ARG A 129 4.60 -6.23 -1.76
CA ARG A 129 4.61 -6.26 -3.23
C ARG A 129 3.52 -5.38 -3.82
N PHE A 130 2.27 -5.55 -3.38
CA PHE A 130 1.15 -4.77 -3.92
C PHE A 130 1.24 -3.30 -3.55
N THR A 131 1.83 -2.93 -2.41
CA THR A 131 2.12 -1.51 -2.13
C THR A 131 3.12 -0.94 -3.14
N LEU A 132 4.16 -1.68 -3.53
CA LEU A 132 5.10 -1.23 -4.57
C LEU A 132 4.43 -1.10 -5.94
N ILE A 133 3.63 -2.10 -6.34
CA ILE A 133 2.91 -2.05 -7.62
C ILE A 133 1.94 -0.87 -7.63
N ASN A 134 1.18 -0.69 -6.54
CA ASN A 134 0.11 0.30 -6.48
C ASN A 134 0.62 1.72 -6.24
N HIS A 135 1.76 1.92 -5.59
CA HIS A 135 2.19 3.26 -5.19
C HIS A 135 3.57 3.66 -5.68
N MET A 136 4.35 2.73 -6.21
CA MET A 136 5.66 3.00 -6.81
C MET A 136 5.76 2.52 -8.27
N CYS A 137 4.73 1.85 -8.80
CA CYS A 137 4.67 1.36 -10.18
C CYS A 137 5.89 0.46 -10.51
N ARG A 138 6.32 -0.32 -9.51
CA ARG A 138 7.40 -1.30 -9.64
C ARG A 138 6.94 -2.63 -9.02
N ASP A 139 7.21 -3.73 -9.71
CA ASP A 139 7.13 -5.07 -9.14
C ASP A 139 8.51 -5.54 -8.65
N LEU A 140 8.54 -6.62 -7.86
CA LEU A 140 9.75 -7.15 -7.23
C LEU A 140 10.85 -7.49 -8.23
N GLU A 141 10.50 -7.99 -9.42
CA GLU A 141 11.46 -8.29 -10.49
C GLU A 141 12.17 -7.04 -10.99
N GLN A 142 11.49 -5.88 -11.03
CA GLN A 142 12.05 -4.62 -11.51
C GLN A 142 12.98 -3.97 -10.48
N VAL A 143 12.87 -4.37 -9.21
CA VAL A 143 13.70 -3.89 -8.09
C VAL A 143 14.57 -4.99 -7.50
N ALA A 144 14.72 -6.12 -8.19
CA ALA A 144 15.62 -7.18 -7.77
C ALA A 144 17.09 -6.68 -7.83
N ASP A 145 17.82 -6.81 -6.73
CA ASP A 145 19.23 -6.41 -6.66
C ASP A 145 20.05 -7.48 -5.93
N VAL A 146 20.83 -8.25 -6.70
CA VAL A 146 21.68 -9.34 -6.19
C VAL A 146 23.02 -8.85 -5.62
N SER A 147 23.29 -7.54 -5.66
CA SER A 147 24.54 -6.94 -5.16
C SER A 147 24.51 -6.57 -3.68
N LEU A 148 23.33 -6.62 -3.06
CA LEU A 148 23.10 -6.21 -1.68
C LEU A 148 23.27 -7.39 -0.69
N PRO A 149 23.51 -7.13 0.62
CA PRO A 149 23.74 -8.19 1.60
C PRO A 149 22.48 -9.03 1.88
N PRO A 150 22.53 -10.38 1.76
CA PRO A 150 21.37 -11.25 1.96
C PRO A 150 21.10 -11.62 3.44
N ASP A 151 21.59 -10.81 4.39
CA ASP A 151 21.67 -11.13 5.82
C ASP A 151 20.31 -11.18 6.53
N ARG A 152 19.31 -10.44 6.02
CA ARG A 152 17.95 -10.41 6.57
C ARG A 152 16.94 -11.29 5.83
N ILE A 153 17.39 -12.14 4.90
CA ILE A 153 16.49 -13.09 4.24
C ILE A 153 16.08 -14.16 5.26
N ARG A 154 14.76 -14.32 5.43
CA ARG A 154 14.17 -15.12 6.51
C ARG A 154 14.36 -16.63 6.35
N GLN A 155 14.16 -17.34 7.46
CA GLN A 155 14.24 -18.80 7.56
C GLN A 155 13.21 -19.54 6.70
N ASP A 156 12.09 -18.90 6.37
CA ASP A 156 10.96 -19.46 5.61
C ASP A 156 11.21 -19.55 4.09
N VAL A 157 12.40 -19.19 3.63
CA VAL A 157 12.78 -19.19 2.21
C VAL A 157 13.86 -20.22 1.95
N SER A 158 13.58 -21.18 1.06
CA SER A 158 14.56 -22.21 0.69
C SER A 158 15.79 -21.60 0.02
N ARG A 159 16.98 -22.06 0.43
CA ARG A 159 18.26 -21.73 -0.22
C ARG A 159 18.63 -22.70 -1.35
N SER A 160 17.79 -23.72 -1.57
CA SER A 160 17.88 -24.65 -2.71
C SER A 160 16.48 -24.95 -3.26
N PRO A 161 15.74 -23.96 -3.81
CA PRO A 161 14.43 -24.19 -4.39
C PRO A 161 14.52 -25.27 -5.49
N GLY A 162 13.66 -26.30 -5.40
CA GLY A 162 13.70 -27.45 -6.33
C GLY A 162 15.00 -28.28 -6.25
N GLY A 163 15.79 -28.14 -5.19
CA GLY A 163 17.07 -28.81 -5.02
C GLY A 163 18.27 -28.11 -5.68
N ASP A 164 18.08 -26.92 -6.26
CA ASP A 164 19.14 -26.17 -6.95
C ASP A 164 19.39 -24.79 -6.30
N SER A 165 20.52 -24.65 -5.62
CA SER A 165 20.89 -23.39 -4.94
C SER A 165 21.17 -22.24 -5.90
N ARG A 166 21.47 -22.52 -7.17
CA ARG A 166 21.66 -21.49 -8.20
C ARG A 166 20.38 -20.71 -8.45
N VAL A 167 19.22 -21.32 -8.26
CA VAL A 167 17.92 -20.64 -8.40
C VAL A 167 17.81 -19.54 -7.35
N PHE A 168 18.17 -19.83 -6.09
CA PHE A 168 18.19 -18.84 -5.03
C PHE A 168 19.22 -17.74 -5.31
N LEU A 169 20.46 -18.12 -5.59
CA LEU A 169 21.58 -17.19 -5.74
C LEU A 169 21.46 -16.24 -6.95
N ASN A 170 20.78 -16.66 -8.02
CA ASN A 170 20.68 -15.85 -9.24
C ASN A 170 19.35 -15.12 -9.37
N ASN A 171 18.27 -15.58 -8.72
CA ASN A 171 16.93 -15.03 -8.91
C ASN A 171 16.32 -14.57 -7.58
N CYS A 172 16.13 -15.48 -6.62
CA CYS A 172 15.36 -15.18 -5.42
C CYS A 172 16.06 -14.16 -4.51
N VAL A 173 17.38 -14.25 -4.39
CA VAL A 173 18.17 -13.37 -3.51
C VAL A 173 17.98 -11.89 -3.89
N GLY A 174 17.80 -11.57 -5.17
CA GLY A 174 17.64 -10.20 -5.64
C GLY A 174 16.36 -9.54 -5.12
N CYS A 175 15.23 -10.25 -5.15
CA CYS A 175 13.96 -9.73 -4.61
C CYS A 175 14.00 -9.70 -3.07
N HIS A 176 14.45 -10.80 -2.46
CA HIS A 176 14.39 -10.95 -1.00
C HIS A 176 15.32 -10.00 -0.25
N THR A 177 16.48 -9.66 -0.80
CA THR A 177 17.45 -8.80 -0.11
C THR A 177 16.91 -7.39 0.15
N GLY A 178 16.05 -6.86 -0.74
CA GLY A 178 15.36 -5.61 -0.49
C GLY A 178 14.06 -5.77 0.29
N MET A 179 13.28 -6.79 -0.08
CA MET A 179 11.93 -6.98 0.46
C MET A 179 11.93 -7.42 1.92
N ASP A 180 12.71 -8.43 2.31
CA ASP A 180 12.61 -9.04 3.64
C ASP A 180 12.99 -8.06 4.78
N PRO A 181 14.06 -7.24 4.69
CA PRO A 181 14.33 -6.19 5.68
C PRO A 181 13.17 -5.21 5.89
N MET A 182 12.50 -4.82 4.81
CA MET A 182 11.43 -3.83 4.87
C MET A 182 10.07 -4.44 5.24
N THR A 183 9.79 -5.67 4.81
CA THR A 183 8.56 -6.41 5.18
C THR A 183 8.49 -6.68 6.69
N GLN A 184 9.61 -6.60 7.41
CA GLN A 184 9.62 -6.62 8.86
C GLN A 184 8.76 -5.50 9.48
N ALA A 185 8.55 -4.37 8.79
CA ALA A 185 7.63 -3.31 9.25
C ALA A 185 6.20 -3.81 9.53
N PHE A 186 5.81 -4.95 8.93
CA PHE A 186 4.50 -5.56 9.11
C PHE A 186 4.49 -6.69 10.15
N ALA A 187 5.58 -6.91 10.90
CA ALA A 187 5.76 -8.07 11.80
C ALA A 187 4.71 -8.19 12.91
N TYR A 188 4.06 -7.08 13.28
CA TYR A 188 3.02 -7.06 14.30
C TYR A 188 1.59 -7.13 13.74
N TYR A 189 1.42 -7.19 12.42
CA TYR A 189 0.12 -7.17 11.74
C TYR A 189 -0.26 -8.55 11.23
N ASP A 190 -1.53 -8.93 11.44
CA ASP A 190 -2.14 -10.11 10.84
C ASP A 190 -3.56 -9.83 10.39
N PHE A 191 -4.14 -10.73 9.61
CA PHE A 191 -5.55 -10.68 9.23
C PHE A 191 -6.28 -11.86 9.87
N ASP A 192 -7.13 -11.56 10.85
CA ASP A 192 -7.89 -12.51 11.65
C ASP A 192 -9.19 -12.86 10.94
N PHE A 193 -9.32 -14.11 10.51
CA PHE A 193 -10.52 -14.68 9.88
C PHE A 193 -10.57 -16.19 10.10
N ASP A 194 -11.76 -16.79 9.94
CA ASP A 194 -11.93 -18.24 10.02
C ASP A 194 -11.88 -18.84 8.60
N PRO A 195 -10.79 -19.55 8.21
CA PRO A 195 -10.68 -20.10 6.86
C PRO A 195 -11.68 -21.23 6.57
N ASP A 196 -12.25 -21.88 7.59
CA ASP A 196 -13.20 -22.98 7.40
C ASP A 196 -14.62 -22.47 7.14
N SER A 197 -15.03 -21.38 7.80
CA SER A 197 -16.37 -20.79 7.64
C SER A 197 -16.43 -19.52 6.78
N ASP A 198 -15.29 -18.86 6.57
CA ASP A 198 -15.09 -17.65 5.77
C ASP A 198 -13.81 -17.78 4.90
N PRO A 199 -13.79 -18.69 3.91
CA PRO A 199 -12.58 -18.95 3.12
C PRO A 199 -12.05 -17.74 2.34
N ASP A 200 -12.91 -16.74 2.10
CA ASP A 200 -12.58 -15.51 1.39
C ASP A 200 -12.24 -14.33 2.33
N GLY A 201 -12.20 -14.55 3.66
CA GLY A 201 -11.89 -13.52 4.65
C GLY A 201 -12.87 -12.32 4.63
N THR A 202 -14.10 -12.53 4.17
CA THR A 202 -15.13 -11.50 3.99
C THR A 202 -15.64 -10.93 5.31
N LEU A 203 -15.47 -11.67 6.40
CA LEU A 203 -15.79 -11.25 7.77
C LEU A 203 -14.52 -10.99 8.61
N GLY A 204 -13.35 -11.11 8.00
CA GLY A 204 -12.06 -10.90 8.64
C GLY A 204 -11.71 -9.44 8.88
N ARG A 205 -10.74 -9.22 9.75
CA ARG A 205 -10.23 -7.89 10.15
C ARG A 205 -8.72 -7.88 10.30
N LEU A 206 -8.13 -6.70 10.13
CA LEU A 206 -6.74 -6.45 10.51
C LEU A 206 -6.60 -6.50 12.03
N VAL A 207 -5.60 -7.22 12.52
CA VAL A 207 -5.21 -7.26 13.95
C VAL A 207 -3.76 -6.82 14.11
N TYR A 208 -3.44 -6.29 15.29
CA TYR A 208 -2.11 -5.76 15.60
C TYR A 208 -1.71 -6.10 17.04
N ASN A 209 -0.52 -6.66 17.21
CA ASN A 209 0.04 -6.95 18.53
C ASN A 209 0.67 -5.68 19.13
N THR A 210 0.01 -5.12 20.14
CA THR A 210 0.51 -3.98 20.93
C THR A 210 1.62 -4.42 21.88
N VAL A 211 2.15 -3.48 22.66
CA VAL A 211 3.16 -3.79 23.70
C VAL A 211 2.65 -4.72 24.80
N ASN A 212 1.33 -4.88 24.91
CA ASN A 212 0.70 -5.76 25.89
C ASN A 212 0.38 -7.16 25.33
N ASP A 213 0.59 -7.37 24.03
CA ASP A 213 0.25 -8.60 23.35
C ASP A 213 1.53 -9.41 23.09
N ILE A 214 1.57 -10.63 23.61
CA ILE A 214 2.66 -11.58 23.39
C ILE A 214 2.09 -12.76 22.63
N ASP A 215 2.58 -12.92 21.41
CA ASP A 215 2.25 -14.05 20.55
C ASP A 215 2.80 -15.35 21.19
N PRO A 216 1.96 -16.39 21.30
CA PRO A 216 2.34 -17.64 21.95
C PRO A 216 3.41 -18.41 21.19
N ASP A 217 3.55 -18.24 19.88
CA ASP A 217 4.52 -18.96 19.06
C ASP A 217 5.87 -18.26 19.08
N THR A 218 5.89 -16.92 18.95
CA THR A 218 7.15 -16.16 18.88
C THR A 218 7.69 -15.72 20.24
N LYS A 219 6.86 -15.78 21.30
CA LYS A 219 7.16 -15.22 22.64
C LYS A 219 7.55 -13.73 22.60
N SER A 220 7.05 -13.02 21.60
CA SER A 220 7.27 -11.59 21.37
C SER A 220 5.99 -10.96 20.82
N ARG A 221 6.05 -9.69 20.40
CA ARG A 221 4.94 -9.05 19.69
C ARG A 221 4.81 -9.52 18.23
N VAL A 222 5.84 -10.17 17.67
CA VAL A 222 5.84 -10.66 16.29
C VAL A 222 4.75 -11.71 16.12
N GLN A 223 3.91 -11.56 15.09
CA GLN A 223 2.85 -12.51 14.77
C GLN A 223 3.45 -13.89 14.45
N GLY A 224 2.83 -14.96 14.94
CA GLY A 224 3.29 -16.36 14.80
C GLY A 224 3.67 -16.73 13.37
N LYS A 225 2.92 -16.19 12.38
CA LYS A 225 3.19 -16.40 10.96
C LYS A 225 4.61 -16.04 10.53
N TYR A 226 5.30 -15.10 11.17
CA TYR A 226 6.68 -14.74 10.81
C TYR A 226 7.71 -15.81 11.19
N HIS A 227 7.38 -16.74 12.09
CA HIS A 227 8.27 -17.82 12.56
C HIS A 227 7.83 -19.20 12.03
N ILE A 228 6.82 -19.26 11.14
CA ILE A 228 6.46 -20.51 10.46
C ILE A 228 7.57 -20.95 9.51
N ASN A 229 7.63 -22.26 9.23
CA ASN A 229 8.63 -22.84 8.31
C ASN A 229 10.08 -22.57 8.71
N SER A 230 10.37 -22.35 9.99
CA SER A 230 11.71 -22.08 10.54
C SER A 230 12.75 -23.16 10.19
N THR A 231 12.32 -24.38 9.88
CA THR A 231 13.18 -25.50 9.46
C THR A 231 13.52 -25.49 7.96
N THR A 232 12.96 -24.56 7.16
CA THR A 232 13.24 -24.46 5.72
C THR A 232 14.69 -24.04 5.47
N PHE A 233 15.18 -23.08 6.26
CA PHE A 233 16.59 -22.74 6.35
C PHE A 233 16.89 -22.21 7.76
N GLU A 234 17.27 -23.10 8.68
CA GLU A 234 17.41 -22.79 10.12
C GLU A 234 18.39 -21.64 10.40
N GLN A 235 19.40 -21.44 9.55
CA GLN A 235 20.37 -20.35 9.68
C GLN A 235 19.88 -19.02 9.07
N GLY A 236 18.65 -18.97 8.55
CA GLY A 236 18.04 -17.75 8.04
C GLY A 236 17.70 -16.76 9.16
N TYR A 237 17.33 -15.56 8.75
CA TYR A 237 17.01 -14.49 9.69
C TYR A 237 15.69 -14.76 10.44
N VAL A 238 15.74 -14.69 11.78
CA VAL A 238 14.56 -14.71 12.66
C VAL A 238 14.10 -13.27 12.85
N THR A 239 12.83 -12.97 12.60
CA THR A 239 12.27 -11.62 12.79
C THR A 239 12.00 -11.35 14.28
N PRO A 240 12.71 -10.41 14.94
CA PRO A 240 12.57 -10.18 16.38
C PRO A 240 11.54 -9.10 16.74
N ASP A 241 11.27 -8.16 15.83
CA ASP A 241 10.43 -6.98 16.06
C ASP A 241 9.94 -6.39 14.72
N ASP A 242 9.45 -5.15 14.70
CA ASP A 242 8.98 -4.43 13.50
C ASP A 242 10.00 -3.41 12.93
N GLN A 243 11.28 -3.50 13.31
CA GLN A 243 12.34 -2.66 12.79
C GLN A 243 12.66 -3.02 11.34
N TRP A 244 12.70 -2.02 10.47
CA TRP A 244 13.00 -2.18 9.06
C TRP A 244 14.17 -1.32 8.62
N ASP A 245 14.88 -1.77 7.57
CA ASP A 245 15.96 -1.06 6.91
C ASP A 245 15.74 -1.06 5.40
N ASN A 246 15.90 0.08 4.74
CA ASN A 246 15.78 0.21 3.30
C ASN A 246 17.13 0.03 2.61
N TYR A 247 17.47 -1.22 2.29
CA TYR A 247 18.72 -1.55 1.58
C TYR A 247 18.76 -0.95 0.15
N TRP A 248 17.61 -0.60 -0.43
CA TRP A 248 17.53 0.03 -1.76
C TRP A 248 18.01 1.47 -1.79
N ARG A 249 18.34 2.07 -0.65
CA ARG A 249 19.15 3.30 -0.58
C ARG A 249 20.59 3.11 -1.06
N GLN A 250 20.99 1.87 -1.33
CA GLN A 250 22.25 1.50 -1.95
C GLN A 250 22.00 0.70 -3.24
N GLY A 251 23.07 0.33 -3.93
CA GLY A 251 22.98 -0.49 -5.14
C GLY A 251 22.23 0.22 -6.29
N THR A 252 21.55 -0.59 -7.09
CA THR A 252 20.86 -0.17 -8.32
C THR A 252 19.58 0.61 -8.02
N ASN A 253 18.92 0.29 -6.91
CA ASN A 253 17.63 0.88 -6.55
C ASN A 253 17.72 2.27 -5.91
N ARG A 254 18.93 2.85 -5.80
CA ARG A 254 19.09 4.29 -5.54
C ARG A 254 18.35 5.16 -6.54
N ARG A 255 18.16 4.65 -7.76
CA ARG A 255 17.39 5.28 -8.83
C ARG A 255 15.92 5.54 -8.49
N LEU A 256 15.39 4.97 -7.40
CA LEU A 256 14.03 5.24 -6.93
C LEU A 256 13.90 6.59 -6.21
N GLY A 257 15.02 7.31 -6.01
CA GLY A 257 15.04 8.69 -5.54
C GLY A 257 14.59 8.85 -4.09
N TRP A 258 15.23 8.11 -3.18
CA TRP A 258 14.93 8.14 -1.75
C TRP A 258 15.24 9.50 -1.12
N ASP A 259 14.35 10.00 -0.26
CA ASP A 259 14.54 11.30 0.40
C ASP A 259 15.76 11.26 1.34
N PRO A 260 16.80 12.10 1.11
CA PRO A 260 18.01 12.11 1.93
C PRO A 260 17.77 12.62 3.36
N ASN A 261 16.63 13.27 3.63
CA ASN A 261 16.27 13.74 4.97
C ASN A 261 15.59 12.67 5.83
N LEU A 262 15.17 11.55 5.21
CA LEU A 262 14.63 10.40 5.94
C LEU A 262 15.77 9.41 6.29
N PRO A 263 15.66 8.72 7.43
CA PRO A 263 16.72 7.86 7.94
C PRO A 263 17.00 6.63 7.08
N GLY A 264 16.03 6.18 6.27
CA GLY A 264 16.14 4.90 5.54
C GLY A 264 15.99 3.66 6.40
N SER A 265 15.48 3.82 7.61
CA SER A 265 15.18 2.77 8.57
C SER A 265 14.07 3.26 9.50
N GLY A 266 13.36 2.36 10.18
CA GLY A 266 12.32 2.75 11.12
C GLY A 266 11.63 1.58 11.77
N ASN A 267 10.47 1.83 12.37
CA ASN A 267 9.62 0.82 13.00
C ASN A 267 8.19 0.91 12.47
N GLY A 268 7.62 -0.24 12.12
CA GLY A 268 6.22 -0.35 11.76
C GLY A 268 5.84 0.20 10.39
N ALA A 269 4.62 -0.15 9.95
CA ALA A 269 4.07 0.21 8.64
C ALA A 269 4.05 1.71 8.38
N LYS A 270 3.76 2.53 9.41
CA LYS A 270 3.66 3.99 9.29
C LYS A 270 4.96 4.61 8.76
N SER A 271 6.08 4.30 9.40
CA SER A 271 7.37 4.89 9.04
C SER A 271 7.89 4.34 7.69
N LEU A 272 7.60 3.08 7.37
CA LEU A 272 7.89 2.53 6.04
C LEU A 272 7.07 3.23 4.95
N GLY A 273 5.78 3.48 5.21
CA GLY A 273 4.92 4.26 4.32
C GLY A 273 5.45 5.67 4.08
N GLN A 274 6.02 6.33 5.10
CA GLN A 274 6.70 7.62 4.96
C GLN A 274 7.93 7.51 4.05
N GLU A 275 8.77 6.49 4.24
CA GLU A 275 9.93 6.24 3.39
C GLU A 275 9.56 6.11 1.91
N TRP A 276 8.51 5.33 1.61
CA TRP A 276 8.04 5.13 0.24
C TRP A 276 7.38 6.37 -0.35
N ALA A 277 6.48 7.02 0.39
CA ALA A 277 5.72 8.16 -0.12
C ALA A 277 6.59 9.41 -0.39
N ASN A 278 7.80 9.46 0.15
CA ASN A 278 8.75 10.56 -0.10
C ASN A 278 9.74 10.28 -1.24
N SER A 279 9.72 9.07 -1.82
CA SER A 279 10.56 8.72 -2.96
C SER A 279 10.17 9.46 -4.26
N GLU A 280 11.10 9.58 -5.21
CA GLU A 280 10.79 10.05 -6.57
C GLU A 280 9.88 9.05 -7.28
N ALA A 281 10.14 7.75 -7.12
CA ALA A 281 9.33 6.69 -7.71
C ALA A 281 7.85 6.73 -7.30
N PHE A 282 7.54 7.13 -6.05
CA PHE A 282 6.16 7.38 -5.64
C PHE A 282 5.51 8.49 -6.47
N ALA A 283 6.18 9.65 -6.56
CA ALA A 283 5.67 10.80 -7.30
C ALA A 283 5.49 10.49 -8.80
N GLU A 284 6.48 9.84 -9.42
CA GLU A 284 6.41 9.37 -10.80
C GLU A 284 5.20 8.45 -11.01
N CYS A 285 5.05 7.43 -10.15
CA CYS A 285 3.95 6.48 -10.28
C CYS A 285 2.58 7.14 -10.20
N GLN A 286 2.36 8.05 -9.24
CA GLN A 286 1.08 8.73 -9.11
C GLN A 286 0.77 9.57 -10.35
N VAL A 287 1.76 10.30 -10.87
CA VAL A 287 1.59 11.15 -12.06
C VAL A 287 1.36 10.31 -13.32
N GLU A 288 2.13 9.25 -13.55
CA GLU A 288 1.96 8.35 -14.70
C GLU A 288 0.58 7.68 -14.72
N LYS A 289 0.09 7.27 -13.54
CA LYS A 289 -1.26 6.72 -13.39
C LYS A 289 -2.33 7.74 -13.74
N VAL A 290 -2.20 8.98 -13.23
CA VAL A 290 -3.15 10.06 -13.54
C VAL A 290 -3.12 10.42 -15.02
N PHE A 291 -1.92 10.56 -15.61
CA PHE A 291 -1.76 10.78 -17.05
C PHE A 291 -2.48 9.69 -17.84
N SER A 292 -2.19 8.42 -17.56
CA SER A 292 -2.79 7.30 -18.30
C SER A 292 -4.31 7.23 -18.14
N ASN A 293 -4.83 7.61 -16.96
CA ASN A 293 -6.25 7.63 -16.69
C ASN A 293 -6.98 8.77 -17.41
N VAL A 294 -6.36 9.95 -17.51
CA VAL A 294 -6.96 11.15 -18.14
C VAL A 294 -6.81 11.12 -19.66
N CYS A 295 -5.64 10.72 -20.14
CA CYS A 295 -5.30 10.69 -21.56
C CYS A 295 -5.71 9.37 -22.24
N LEU A 296 -6.14 8.38 -21.46
CA LEU A 296 -6.58 7.05 -21.92
C LEU A 296 -5.51 6.28 -22.72
N ARG A 297 -4.23 6.61 -22.49
CA ARG A 297 -3.06 6.00 -23.13
C ARG A 297 -1.82 6.18 -22.23
N PRO A 298 -0.82 5.28 -22.29
CA PRO A 298 0.48 5.54 -21.68
C PRO A 298 1.21 6.69 -22.41
N PRO A 299 2.23 7.31 -21.77
CA PRO A 299 3.13 8.22 -22.48
C PRO A 299 3.84 7.47 -23.61
N SER A 300 3.95 8.11 -24.77
CA SER A 300 4.38 7.45 -26.01
C SER A 300 5.48 8.18 -26.76
N ASP A 301 5.70 9.47 -26.49
CA ASP A 301 6.71 10.28 -27.15
C ASP A 301 7.45 11.22 -26.19
N SER A 302 8.37 12.02 -26.74
CA SER A 302 9.18 12.96 -25.96
C SER A 302 8.37 14.04 -25.27
N ASP A 303 7.26 14.48 -25.87
CA ASP A 303 6.46 15.57 -25.32
C ASP A 303 5.66 15.07 -24.12
N ASP A 304 5.12 13.86 -24.19
CA ASP A 304 4.47 13.18 -23.06
C ASP A 304 5.44 13.01 -21.88
N HIS A 305 6.65 12.51 -22.15
CA HIS A 305 7.65 12.31 -21.10
C HIS A 305 8.10 13.63 -20.48
N ASN A 306 8.24 14.69 -21.28
CA ASN A 306 8.53 16.03 -20.77
C ASN A 306 7.39 16.59 -19.91
N GLN A 307 6.14 16.37 -20.34
CA GLN A 307 4.96 16.80 -19.59
C GLN A 307 4.84 16.04 -18.25
N ILE A 308 5.04 14.72 -18.24
CA ILE A 308 5.06 13.93 -17.01
C ILE A 308 6.14 14.43 -16.06
N ALA A 309 7.37 14.68 -16.53
CA ALA A 309 8.44 15.22 -15.70
C ALA A 309 8.08 16.59 -15.09
N ALA A 310 7.41 17.46 -15.87
CA ALA A 310 6.91 18.74 -15.38
C ALA A 310 5.82 18.56 -14.30
N MET A 311 4.88 17.64 -14.51
CA MET A 311 3.82 17.32 -13.53
C MET A 311 4.37 16.67 -12.26
N VAL A 312 5.38 15.79 -12.35
CA VAL A 312 6.09 15.25 -11.16
C VAL A 312 6.72 16.37 -10.35
N THR A 313 7.37 17.33 -11.02
CA THR A 313 7.93 18.51 -10.36
C THR A 313 6.84 19.35 -9.70
N SER A 314 5.73 19.60 -10.41
CA SER A 314 4.56 20.34 -9.91
C SER A 314 3.96 19.66 -8.67
N PHE A 315 3.72 18.36 -8.74
CA PHE A 315 3.16 17.53 -7.67
C PHE A 315 4.03 17.61 -6.40
N ARG A 316 5.35 17.41 -6.52
CA ARG A 316 6.28 17.46 -5.38
C ARG A 316 6.40 18.87 -4.77
N THR A 317 6.31 19.93 -5.58
CA THR A 317 6.50 21.32 -5.11
C THR A 317 5.23 21.98 -4.59
N LYS A 318 4.05 21.48 -4.97
CA LYS A 318 2.75 22.03 -4.56
C LYS A 318 2.04 21.14 -3.53
N GLY A 319 2.82 20.50 -2.67
CA GLY A 319 2.30 19.79 -1.50
C GLY A 319 1.67 18.42 -1.80
N PHE A 320 2.04 17.78 -2.91
CA PHE A 320 1.52 16.46 -3.32
C PHE A 320 0.00 16.44 -3.48
N ASP A 321 -0.59 17.52 -4.01
CA ASP A 321 -2.00 17.55 -4.39
C ASP A 321 -2.23 16.78 -5.70
N LEU A 322 -2.78 15.56 -5.59
CA LEU A 322 -3.03 14.71 -6.75
C LEU A 322 -4.19 15.25 -7.60
N LYS A 323 -5.13 16.00 -7.02
CA LYS A 323 -6.21 16.65 -7.77
C LYS A 323 -5.64 17.62 -8.78
N GLN A 324 -4.59 18.34 -8.41
CA GLN A 324 -3.91 19.23 -9.32
C GLN A 324 -3.29 18.50 -10.52
N VAL A 325 -2.71 17.31 -10.31
CA VAL A 325 -2.17 16.49 -11.40
C VAL A 325 -3.26 16.08 -12.39
N PHE A 326 -4.47 15.75 -11.91
CA PHE A 326 -5.62 15.50 -12.79
C PHE A 326 -5.95 16.73 -13.65
N ALA A 327 -5.83 17.95 -13.10
CA ALA A 327 -6.10 19.18 -13.85
C ALA A 327 -5.03 19.42 -14.92
N GLU A 328 -3.76 19.24 -14.56
CA GLU A 328 -2.63 19.42 -15.47
C GLU A 328 -2.68 18.41 -16.63
N SER A 329 -2.93 17.13 -16.35
CA SER A 329 -3.13 16.11 -17.38
C SER A 329 -4.33 16.40 -18.28
N ALA A 330 -5.44 16.89 -17.71
CA ALA A 330 -6.63 17.21 -18.50
C ALA A 330 -6.39 18.39 -19.45
N VAL A 331 -5.63 19.40 -19.01
CA VAL A 331 -5.26 20.54 -19.87
C VAL A 331 -4.35 20.08 -21.01
N TYR A 332 -3.37 19.21 -20.73
CA TYR A 332 -2.47 18.68 -21.75
C TYR A 332 -3.21 17.82 -22.78
N CYS A 333 -3.99 16.83 -22.31
CA CYS A 333 -4.64 15.85 -23.19
C CYS A 333 -5.93 16.35 -23.84
N ALA A 334 -6.50 17.48 -23.43
CA ALA A 334 -7.58 18.14 -24.18
C ALA A 334 -7.11 18.77 -25.50
N GLY A 335 -5.79 18.93 -25.69
CA GLY A 335 -5.18 19.49 -26.91
C GLY A 335 -4.88 18.47 -28.01
N GLU A 336 -5.12 17.18 -27.75
CA GLU A 336 -4.86 16.04 -28.66
C GLU A 336 -6.16 15.44 -29.21
#